data_AF-A0A525JH51-F1
#
_entry.id   AF-A0A525JH51-F1
#
_cell.length_a   1.000
_cell.length_b   1.000
_cell.length_c   1.000
_cell.angle_alpha   90.00
_cell.angle_beta   90.00
_cell.angle_gamma   90.00
#
_symmetry.space_group_name_H-M   'P 1'
#
loop_
_entity.id
_entity.type
_entity.pdbx_description
1 polymer ?
#
loop_
_entity_poly.entity_id
_entity_poly.type
_entity_poly.pdbx_seq_one_letter_code
_entity_poly.pdbx_strand_id
1 'polypeptide(L)'
;TIGMFAKQWHGKVDEVVVVDDHITGVLSEHQAGKLLDIPDTGIKMKGRRSTPGRYFQVAEPGTGWGGTMISDPLSVLGPFDPKTARPGTTLLMVSTTGEHAAYYELDETLKPLEKPMPADLKLSVERIQENCEPALCTVLFMGGAGGSLRSGVTDNPVRLTRSVKEALTRVTSGGAPVYVWPGGGITFMVDVTRLPAGAFGYVPTPALVAPIEFTLRLSDYAALGGHMDHVRPLASLKDSTEILQKPSLQSPRGQGA
;
A
#
# COMPACT_ATOMS: atom_id res chain seq x y z
N THR A 1 10.88 4.57 9.17
CA THR A 1 10.88 4.55 10.66
C THR A 1 11.71 5.66 11.29
N ILE A 2 13.02 5.81 11.02
CA ILE A 2 13.87 6.82 11.71
C ILE A 2 13.30 8.24 11.70
N GLY A 3 12.90 8.75 10.54
CA GLY A 3 12.36 10.13 10.45
C GLY A 3 11.12 10.39 11.30
N MET A 4 10.32 9.35 11.58
CA MET A 4 9.09 9.44 12.37
C MET A 4 9.35 9.32 13.89
N PHE A 5 10.35 8.52 14.29
CA PHE A 5 10.60 8.18 15.68
C PHE A 5 11.85 8.81 16.30
N ALA A 6 12.73 9.47 15.53
CA ALA A 6 13.97 10.06 16.04
C ALA A 6 13.78 10.95 17.28
N LYS A 7 12.73 11.79 17.30
CA LYS A 7 12.39 12.62 18.47
C LYS A 7 11.98 11.81 19.71
N GLN A 8 11.37 10.63 19.52
CA GLN A 8 10.97 9.77 20.62
C GLN A 8 12.16 9.04 21.24
N TRP A 9 13.24 8.83 20.48
CA TRP A 9 14.48 8.18 20.92
C TRP A 9 15.53 9.15 21.47
N HIS A 10 15.48 10.41 21.05
CA HIS A 10 16.43 11.43 21.49
C HIS A 10 16.48 11.55 23.02
N GLY A 11 17.69 11.39 23.57
CA GLY A 11 17.96 11.42 25.01
C GLY A 11 17.62 10.13 25.77
N LYS A 12 17.17 9.06 25.08
CA LYS A 12 16.83 7.75 25.68
C LYS A 12 17.74 6.62 25.22
N VAL A 13 18.30 6.75 24.02
CA VAL A 13 19.25 5.80 23.43
C VAL A 13 20.23 6.57 22.55
N ASP A 14 21.49 6.15 22.55
CA ASP A 14 22.56 6.83 21.81
C ASP A 14 22.51 6.50 20.32
N GLU A 15 22.16 5.26 19.98
CA GLU A 15 22.04 4.80 18.59
C GLU A 15 20.78 3.98 18.34
N VAL A 16 20.22 4.12 17.15
CA VAL A 16 19.16 3.23 16.66
C VAL A 16 19.49 2.77 15.27
N VAL A 17 19.49 1.45 15.07
CA VAL A 17 19.57 0.83 13.76
C VAL A 17 18.20 0.25 13.42
N VAL A 18 17.62 0.77 12.34
CA VAL A 18 16.38 0.24 11.79
C VAL A 18 16.73 -0.74 10.68
N VAL A 19 16.57 -2.03 10.94
CA VAL A 19 16.89 -3.11 10.01
C VAL A 19 15.74 -3.31 9.02
N ASP A 20 16.09 -3.38 7.74
CA ASP A 20 15.19 -3.53 6.61
C ASP A 20 15.94 -4.19 5.46
N ASP A 21 15.25 -5.02 4.67
CA ASP A 21 15.78 -5.69 3.49
C ASP A 21 16.11 -4.72 2.34
N HIS A 22 15.35 -3.63 2.21
CA HIS A 22 15.63 -2.61 1.20
C HIS A 22 16.65 -1.59 1.70
N ILE A 23 16.37 -0.91 2.83
CA ILE A 23 17.22 0.16 3.36
C ILE A 23 17.31 0.11 4.88
N THR A 24 18.47 -0.32 5.38
CA THR A 24 18.78 -0.23 6.80
C THR A 24 19.24 1.18 7.17
N GLY A 25 18.64 1.72 8.22
CA GLY A 25 18.87 3.07 8.69
C GLY A 25 19.73 3.13 9.96
N VAL A 26 20.56 4.17 10.11
CA VAL A 26 21.36 4.45 11.32
C VAL A 26 21.04 5.86 11.81
N LEU A 27 20.57 6.01 13.05
CA LEU A 27 20.01 7.26 13.58
C LEU A 27 21.05 8.39 13.64
N SER A 28 22.22 8.18 14.24
CA SER A 28 23.22 9.24 14.44
C SER A 28 23.76 9.82 13.13
N GLU A 29 23.75 9.03 12.06
CA GLU A 29 24.16 9.46 10.73
C GLU A 29 23.02 10.07 9.90
N HIS A 30 21.78 9.61 10.12
CA HIS A 30 20.62 10.02 9.34
C HIS A 30 20.31 11.51 9.57
N GLN A 31 19.76 12.18 8.56
CA GLN A 31 19.44 13.61 8.63
C GLN A 31 18.58 13.98 9.85
N ALA A 32 17.65 13.09 10.24
CA ALA A 32 16.80 13.27 11.42
C ALA A 32 17.62 13.28 12.73
N GLY A 33 18.67 12.46 12.85
CA GLY A 33 19.55 12.51 14.01
C GLY A 33 20.46 13.73 13.99
N LYS A 34 20.97 14.13 12.82
CA LYS A 34 21.76 15.37 12.67
C LYS A 34 20.98 16.62 13.05
N LEU A 35 19.69 16.71 12.72
CA LEU A 35 18.83 17.82 13.12
C LEU A 35 18.48 17.84 14.61
N LEU A 36 18.72 16.73 15.32
CA LEU A 36 18.54 16.61 16.76
C LEU A 36 19.90 16.64 17.50
N ASP A 37 20.98 17.02 16.82
CA ASP A 37 22.34 17.05 17.37
C ASP A 37 22.78 15.73 18.03
N ILE A 38 22.27 14.59 17.52
CA ILE A 38 22.65 13.27 18.03
C ILE A 38 24.13 13.01 17.67
N PRO A 39 24.98 12.73 18.66
CA PRO A 39 26.41 12.54 18.44
C PRO A 39 26.67 11.25 17.64
N ASP A 40 27.78 11.25 16.91
CA ASP A 40 28.30 10.02 16.27
C ASP A 40 28.67 9.00 17.36
N THR A 41 28.27 7.76 17.15
CA THR A 41 28.50 6.65 18.10
C THR A 41 29.68 5.76 17.70
N GLY A 42 30.32 6.04 16.56
CA GLY A 42 31.35 5.19 15.97
C GLY A 42 30.80 3.92 15.33
N ILE A 43 29.48 3.79 15.19
CA ILE A 43 28.87 2.62 14.55
C ILE A 43 29.34 2.47 13.10
N LYS A 44 29.54 1.22 12.67
CA LYS A 44 29.88 0.89 11.28
C LYS A 44 28.90 -0.16 10.77
N MET A 45 28.47 -0.01 9.52
CA MET A 45 27.60 -0.96 8.85
C MET A 45 28.36 -1.76 7.80
N LYS A 46 28.01 -3.03 7.61
CA LYS A 46 28.62 -3.89 6.57
C LYS A 46 28.01 -3.70 5.18
N GLY A 47 26.90 -2.96 5.06
CA GLY A 47 26.22 -2.71 3.78
C GLY A 47 26.80 -1.55 2.97
N ARG A 48 26.27 -1.36 1.75
CA ARG A 48 26.66 -0.25 0.87
C ARG A 48 25.97 1.04 1.30
N ARG A 49 26.77 2.01 1.76
CA ARG A 49 26.28 3.36 2.07
C ARG A 49 25.75 4.04 0.81
N SER A 50 24.51 4.52 0.85
CA SER A 50 23.92 5.32 -0.24
C SER A 50 23.90 6.80 0.11
N THR A 51 23.30 7.14 1.24
CA THR A 51 23.25 8.49 1.81
C THR A 51 23.55 8.39 3.31
N PRO A 52 23.88 9.50 4.00
CA PRO A 52 24.17 9.47 5.43
C PRO A 52 23.07 8.74 6.22
N GLY A 53 23.46 7.68 6.94
CA GLY A 53 22.55 6.84 7.73
C GLY A 53 21.60 5.96 6.92
N ARG A 54 21.87 5.70 5.63
CA ARG A 54 21.09 4.77 4.80
C ARG A 54 22.00 3.79 4.06
N TYR A 55 21.78 2.51 4.31
CA TYR A 55 22.60 1.41 3.82
C TYR A 55 21.75 0.39 3.06
N PHE A 56 22.15 0.08 1.83
CA PHE A 56 21.56 -0.99 1.02
C PHE A 56 22.34 -2.28 1.21
N GLN A 57 21.68 -3.42 0.94
CA GLN A 57 22.31 -4.73 0.86
C GLN A 57 23.11 -5.08 2.12
N VAL A 58 22.54 -4.81 3.29
CA VAL A 58 23.14 -5.25 4.57
C VAL A 58 22.96 -6.76 4.79
N ALA A 59 21.91 -7.33 4.17
CA ALA A 59 21.56 -8.75 4.15
C ALA A 59 20.66 -9.03 2.94
N GLU A 60 20.56 -10.29 2.52
CA GLU A 60 19.62 -10.72 1.48
C GLU A 60 18.18 -10.73 1.99
N PRO A 61 17.16 -10.49 1.14
CA PRO A 61 15.75 -10.59 1.51
C PRO A 61 15.35 -12.01 1.97
N GLY A 62 14.46 -12.10 2.97
CA GLY A 62 14.09 -13.33 3.65
C GLY A 62 12.95 -13.18 4.65
N THR A 63 12.80 -14.15 5.55
CA THR A 63 11.71 -14.21 6.54
C THR A 63 12.16 -13.93 7.98
N GLY A 64 13.37 -13.41 8.16
CA GLY A 64 13.96 -13.02 9.44
C GLY A 64 13.83 -11.52 9.71
N TRP A 65 14.84 -10.94 10.36
CA TRP A 65 14.82 -9.57 10.84
C TRP A 65 14.53 -8.56 9.73
N GLY A 66 13.45 -7.78 9.86
CA GLY A 66 13.11 -6.71 8.91
C GLY A 66 12.95 -7.19 7.47
N GLY A 67 12.49 -8.43 7.25
CA GLY A 67 12.33 -9.01 5.92
C GLY A 67 13.63 -9.52 5.28
N THR A 68 14.68 -9.73 6.07
CA THR A 68 15.98 -10.26 5.60
C THR A 68 16.15 -11.75 5.96
N MET A 69 17.22 -12.40 5.50
CA MET A 69 17.57 -13.77 5.88
C MET A 69 18.26 -13.91 7.25
N ILE A 70 18.54 -12.80 7.95
CA ILE A 70 19.31 -12.85 9.20
C ILE A 70 18.42 -13.05 10.43
N SER A 71 18.93 -13.82 11.39
CA SER A 71 18.32 -14.03 12.71
C SER A 71 18.97 -13.18 13.81
N ASP A 72 20.28 -12.95 13.70
CA ASP A 72 21.04 -12.06 14.58
C ASP A 72 21.14 -10.65 13.96
N PRO A 73 20.50 -9.62 14.54
CA PRO A 73 20.57 -8.26 14.03
C PRO A 73 21.98 -7.69 14.07
N LEU A 74 22.86 -8.12 14.98
CA LEU A 74 24.23 -7.59 15.08
C LEU A 74 25.09 -8.01 13.88
N SER A 75 24.67 -9.03 13.13
CA SER A 75 25.40 -9.50 11.95
C SER A 75 25.58 -8.42 10.87
N VAL A 76 24.69 -7.42 10.81
CA VAL A 76 24.78 -6.27 9.87
C VAL A 76 25.80 -5.22 10.28
N LEU A 77 26.28 -5.26 11.53
CA LEU A 77 27.22 -4.29 12.10
C LEU A 77 28.66 -4.71 11.82
N GLY A 78 29.50 -3.72 11.51
CA GLY A 78 30.95 -3.80 11.59
C GLY A 78 31.45 -3.48 13.00
N PRO A 79 32.76 -3.60 13.26
CA PRO A 79 33.34 -3.17 14.53
C PRO A 79 33.15 -1.66 14.72
N PHE A 80 32.74 -1.26 15.94
CA PHE A 80 32.63 0.15 16.32
C PHE A 80 33.99 0.84 16.26
N ASP A 81 34.01 2.12 15.91
CA ASP A 81 35.23 2.93 15.86
C ASP A 81 35.71 3.27 17.28
N PRO A 82 36.87 2.77 17.74
CA PRO A 82 37.33 2.99 19.11
C PRO A 82 37.73 4.44 19.38
N LYS A 83 37.83 5.30 18.36
CA LYS A 83 38.10 6.74 18.54
C LYS A 83 36.85 7.52 18.96
N THR A 84 35.67 6.97 18.66
CA THR A 84 34.38 7.66 18.86
C THR A 84 33.47 6.90 19.84
N ALA A 85 33.40 5.58 19.69
CA ALA A 85 32.60 4.69 20.52
C ALA A 85 33.13 4.63 21.95
N ARG A 86 32.23 4.40 22.91
CA ARG A 86 32.53 4.35 24.35
C ARG A 86 31.86 3.13 24.99
N PRO A 87 32.46 2.53 26.02
CA PRO A 87 31.75 1.58 26.88
C PRO A 87 30.48 2.23 27.44
N GLY A 88 29.40 1.46 27.52
CA GLY A 88 28.09 1.92 27.97
C GLY A 88 27.25 2.64 26.90
N THR A 89 27.76 2.85 25.68
CA THR A 89 26.92 3.35 24.57
C THR A 89 25.73 2.41 24.37
N THR A 90 24.53 2.99 24.36
CA THR A 90 23.25 2.29 24.26
C THR A 90 22.80 2.17 22.80
N LEU A 91 22.28 1.01 22.41
CA LEU A 91 21.91 0.69 21.03
C LEU A 91 20.55 -0.02 20.98
N LEU A 92 19.63 0.52 20.19
CA LEU A 92 18.38 -0.15 19.83
C LEU A 92 18.47 -0.70 18.40
N MET A 93 18.37 -2.02 18.25
CA MET A 93 18.12 -2.67 16.97
C MET A 93 16.61 -2.88 16.84
N VAL A 94 15.99 -2.44 15.75
CA VAL A 94 14.55 -2.60 15.53
C VAL A 94 14.24 -2.82 14.04
N SER A 95 13.26 -3.65 13.68
CA SER A 95 12.81 -3.77 12.29
C SER A 95 11.97 -2.56 11.87
N THR A 96 11.78 -2.36 10.57
CA THR A 96 10.87 -1.32 10.06
C THR A 96 9.43 -1.47 10.55
N THR A 97 8.99 -2.71 10.76
CA THR A 97 7.67 -3.09 11.31
C THR A 97 7.61 -3.11 12.83
N GLY A 98 8.74 -3.04 13.53
CA GLY A 98 8.82 -3.18 14.99
C GLY A 98 8.60 -4.61 15.51
N GLU A 99 8.27 -5.58 14.64
CA GLU A 99 8.09 -6.99 15.00
C GLU A 99 9.33 -7.59 15.68
N HIS A 100 10.51 -7.16 15.22
CA HIS A 100 11.78 -7.54 15.82
C HIS A 100 12.40 -6.33 16.51
N ALA A 101 12.80 -6.49 17.77
CA ALA A 101 13.52 -5.44 18.50
C ALA A 101 14.42 -6.04 19.59
N ALA A 102 15.60 -5.45 19.79
CA ALA A 102 16.55 -5.84 20.81
C ALA A 102 17.37 -4.62 21.26
N TYR A 103 17.73 -4.60 22.54
CA TYR A 103 18.47 -3.49 23.15
C TYR A 103 19.83 -3.99 23.65
N TYR A 104 20.86 -3.19 23.41
CA TYR A 104 22.24 -3.54 23.69
C TYR A 104 22.98 -2.39 24.36
N GLU A 105 24.01 -2.72 25.12
CA GLU A 105 24.99 -1.78 25.65
C GLU A 105 26.39 -2.24 25.27
N LEU A 106 27.25 -1.32 24.84
CA LEU A 106 28.63 -1.66 24.53
C LEU A 106 29.41 -2.01 25.79
N ASP A 107 30.13 -3.12 25.78
CA ASP A 107 31.04 -3.50 26.86
C ASP A 107 32.38 -2.72 26.80
N GLU A 108 33.29 -3.04 27.73
CA GLU A 108 34.65 -2.46 27.79
C GLU A 108 35.48 -2.73 26.51
N THR A 109 35.10 -3.75 25.73
CA THR A 109 35.72 -4.08 24.44
C THR A 109 34.95 -3.53 23.24
N LEU A 110 33.97 -2.66 23.48
CA LEU A 110 33.08 -2.04 22.49
C LEU A 110 32.22 -3.05 21.72
N LYS A 111 31.90 -4.19 22.34
CA LYS A 111 30.99 -5.18 21.78
C LYS A 111 29.58 -4.98 22.34
N PRO A 112 28.54 -4.99 21.50
CA PRO A 112 27.17 -4.94 21.98
C PRO A 112 26.84 -6.20 22.81
N LEU A 113 26.43 -5.99 24.06
CA LEU A 113 25.87 -7.02 24.92
C LEU A 113 24.39 -6.77 25.09
N GLU A 114 23.58 -7.79 24.85
CA GLU A 114 22.13 -7.67 24.97
C GLU A 114 21.72 -7.40 26.42
N LYS A 115 20.78 -6.46 26.59
CA LYS A 115 20.26 -6.02 27.89
C LYS A 115 18.74 -5.97 27.84
N PRO A 116 18.05 -6.08 29.00
CA PRO A 116 16.62 -5.86 29.06
C PRO A 116 16.25 -4.48 28.54
N MET A 117 15.32 -4.41 27.57
CA MET A 117 14.92 -3.14 26.97
C MET A 117 14.22 -2.22 27.99
N PRO A 118 14.65 -0.95 28.12
CA PRO A 118 13.96 0.08 28.90
C PRO A 118 12.49 0.27 28.52
N ALA A 119 11.64 0.61 29.48
CA ALA A 119 10.19 0.68 29.30
C ALA A 119 9.75 1.75 28.29
N ASP A 120 10.46 2.87 28.23
CA ASP A 120 10.23 3.96 27.28
C ASP A 120 10.60 3.60 25.84
N LEU A 121 11.63 2.77 25.65
CA LEU A 121 11.97 2.20 24.34
C LEU A 121 10.98 1.12 23.91
N LYS A 122 10.50 0.27 24.83
CA LYS A 122 9.42 -0.71 24.56
C LYS A 122 8.18 -0.02 24.02
N LEU A 123 7.72 1.06 24.68
CA LEU A 123 6.59 1.85 24.20
C LEU A 123 6.82 2.42 22.79
N SER A 124 8.06 2.80 22.46
CA SER A 124 8.38 3.23 21.11
C SER A 124 8.30 2.10 20.10
N VAL A 125 8.72 0.88 20.45
CA VAL A 125 8.62 -0.31 19.58
C VAL A 125 7.17 -0.70 19.35
N GLU A 126 6.36 -0.73 20.41
CA GLU A 126 4.92 -1.00 20.34
C GLU A 126 4.21 -0.02 19.39
N ARG A 127 4.57 1.27 19.44
CA ARG A 127 4.06 2.26 18.49
C ARG A 127 4.50 2.01 17.06
N ILE A 128 5.72 1.52 16.82
CA ILE A 128 6.16 1.14 15.47
C ILE A 128 5.27 0.00 14.95
N GLN A 129 5.02 -1.00 15.79
CA GLN A 129 4.12 -2.11 15.46
C GLN A 129 2.69 -1.64 15.19
N GLU A 130 2.16 -0.75 16.03
CA GLU A 130 0.81 -0.17 15.87
C GLU A 130 0.67 0.63 14.56
N ASN A 131 1.74 1.27 14.10
CA ASN A 131 1.76 2.00 12.83
C ASN A 131 1.95 1.08 11.61
N CYS A 132 2.16 -0.22 11.81
CA CYS A 132 2.31 -1.18 10.73
C CYS A 132 0.92 -1.70 10.30
N GLU A 133 0.53 -1.40 9.07
CA GLU A 133 -0.72 -1.91 8.48
C GLU A 133 -0.43 -3.06 7.49
N PRO A 134 -1.38 -4.00 7.31
CA PRO A 134 -1.26 -5.02 6.27
C PRO A 134 -1.10 -4.40 4.88
N ALA A 135 -0.11 -4.87 4.11
CA ALA A 135 0.03 -4.50 2.72
C ALA A 135 -1.08 -5.15 1.88
N LEU A 136 -2.04 -4.34 1.44
CA LEU A 136 -3.13 -4.80 0.57
C LEU A 136 -2.79 -4.56 -0.91
N CYS A 137 -2.99 -5.57 -1.75
CA CYS A 137 -2.89 -5.43 -3.21
C CYS A 137 -4.26 -5.07 -3.79
N THR A 138 -4.31 -4.02 -4.61
CA THR A 138 -5.50 -3.64 -5.37
C THR A 138 -5.27 -3.90 -6.85
N VAL A 139 -6.23 -4.54 -7.51
CA VAL A 139 -6.22 -4.72 -8.97
C VAL A 139 -7.26 -3.78 -9.58
N LEU A 140 -6.80 -2.80 -10.35
CA LEU A 140 -7.65 -1.83 -11.03
C LEU A 140 -7.74 -2.15 -12.52
N PHE A 141 -8.96 -2.21 -13.05
CA PHE A 141 -9.18 -2.24 -14.50
C PHE A 141 -9.49 -0.83 -14.99
N MET A 142 -8.80 -0.37 -16.03
CA MET A 142 -9.09 0.88 -16.72
C MET A 142 -9.39 0.60 -18.19
N GLY A 143 -10.53 1.10 -18.67
CA GLY A 143 -10.99 0.86 -20.03
C GLY A 143 -11.74 2.04 -20.62
N GLY A 144 -11.70 2.16 -21.94
CA GLY A 144 -12.45 3.15 -22.71
C GLY A 144 -13.66 2.52 -23.38
N ALA A 145 -14.83 3.15 -23.23
CA ALA A 145 -16.02 2.80 -24.01
C ALA A 145 -15.86 3.35 -25.44
N GLY A 146 -15.49 2.45 -26.35
CA GLY A 146 -15.25 2.76 -27.77
C GLY A 146 -16.47 3.30 -28.51
N GLY A 147 -16.28 3.74 -29.76
CA GLY A 147 -17.37 4.23 -30.61
C GLY A 147 -18.47 3.19 -30.86
N SER A 148 -18.07 1.95 -31.17
CA SER A 148 -18.98 0.82 -31.44
C SER A 148 -19.86 0.44 -30.26
N LEU A 149 -19.29 0.44 -29.05
CA LEU A 149 -20.05 0.21 -27.82
C LEU A 149 -21.10 1.30 -27.62
N ARG A 150 -20.69 2.57 -27.78
CA ARG A 150 -21.60 3.71 -27.60
C ARG A 150 -22.69 3.77 -28.67
N SER A 151 -22.40 3.38 -29.92
CA SER A 151 -23.42 3.27 -30.97
C SER A 151 -24.42 2.13 -30.72
N GLY A 152 -24.00 1.09 -30.01
CA GLY A 152 -24.91 0.04 -29.52
C GLY A 152 -25.93 0.55 -28.49
N VAL A 153 -25.71 1.73 -27.89
CA VAL A 153 -26.61 2.33 -26.89
C VAL A 153 -27.50 3.41 -27.51
N THR A 154 -26.98 4.20 -28.45
CA THR A 154 -27.68 5.33 -29.07
C THR A 154 -27.21 5.60 -30.50
N ASP A 155 -28.10 6.12 -31.34
CA ASP A 155 -27.79 6.55 -32.72
C ASP A 155 -26.69 7.62 -32.80
N ASN A 156 -26.55 8.45 -31.77
CA ASN A 156 -25.52 9.50 -31.72
C ASN A 156 -24.56 9.29 -30.52
N PRO A 157 -23.45 8.53 -30.69
CA PRO A 157 -22.54 8.12 -29.62
C PRO A 157 -22.01 9.25 -28.71
N VAL A 158 -21.86 10.47 -29.25
CA VAL A 158 -21.36 11.59 -28.44
C VAL A 158 -22.39 12.06 -27.40
N ARG A 159 -23.70 11.85 -27.63
CA ARG A 159 -24.75 12.20 -26.68
C ARG A 159 -24.68 11.38 -25.40
N LEU A 160 -24.39 10.07 -25.50
CA LEU A 160 -24.13 9.24 -24.32
C LEU A 160 -22.91 9.73 -23.55
N THR A 161 -21.84 10.14 -24.26
CA THR A 161 -20.65 10.72 -23.61
C THR A 161 -21.00 11.99 -22.84
N ARG A 162 -21.76 12.91 -23.44
CA ARG A 162 -22.22 14.13 -22.77
C ARG A 162 -23.10 13.81 -21.55
N SER A 163 -24.05 12.90 -21.71
CA SER A 163 -24.94 12.45 -20.62
C SER A 163 -24.19 11.87 -19.42
N VAL A 164 -23.12 11.09 -19.66
CA VAL A 164 -22.24 10.59 -18.59
C VAL A 164 -21.49 11.74 -17.91
N LYS A 165 -20.95 12.70 -18.69
CA LYS A 165 -20.19 13.84 -18.14
C LYS A 165 -21.07 14.84 -17.39
N GLU A 166 -22.32 14.97 -17.78
CA GLU A 166 -23.36 15.78 -17.11
C GLU A 166 -24.01 15.04 -15.93
N ALA A 167 -23.54 13.83 -15.60
CA ALA A 167 -24.05 12.97 -14.53
C ALA A 167 -25.55 12.58 -14.67
N LEU A 168 -26.13 12.69 -15.86
CA LEU A 168 -27.46 12.18 -16.19
C LEU A 168 -27.45 10.65 -16.37
N THR A 169 -26.32 10.11 -16.82
CA THR A 169 -26.10 8.66 -16.92
C THR A 169 -25.10 8.21 -15.86
N ARG A 170 -25.55 7.31 -14.98
CA ARG A 170 -24.67 6.61 -14.04
C ARG A 170 -23.98 5.45 -14.75
N VAL A 171 -22.65 5.40 -14.64
CA VAL A 171 -21.84 4.30 -15.16
C VAL A 171 -21.50 3.34 -14.00
N THR A 172 -21.67 2.04 -14.24
CA THR A 172 -21.13 0.97 -13.38
C THR A 172 -20.38 -0.05 -14.21
N SER A 173 -19.65 -0.95 -13.53
CA SER A 173 -19.07 -2.13 -14.15
C SER A 173 -19.42 -3.32 -13.28
N GLY A 174 -20.14 -4.32 -13.80
CA GLY A 174 -20.62 -5.48 -13.04
C GLY A 174 -21.31 -5.10 -11.73
N GLY A 175 -22.08 -4.02 -11.71
CA GLY A 175 -22.72 -3.48 -10.50
C GLY A 175 -21.80 -2.72 -9.51
N ALA A 176 -20.48 -2.76 -9.69
CA ALA A 176 -19.52 -2.00 -8.90
C ALA A 176 -19.47 -0.51 -9.34
N PRO A 177 -19.28 0.43 -8.40
CA PRO A 177 -19.06 1.83 -8.75
C PRO A 177 -17.73 1.99 -9.49
N VAL A 178 -17.71 2.91 -10.44
CA VAL A 178 -16.53 3.23 -11.23
C VAL A 178 -16.14 4.69 -11.04
N TYR A 179 -14.85 4.97 -11.21
CA TYR A 179 -14.38 6.33 -11.42
C TYR A 179 -14.37 6.64 -12.91
N VAL A 180 -15.16 7.63 -13.36
CA VAL A 180 -15.15 8.09 -14.75
C VAL A 180 -14.07 9.15 -14.91
N TRP A 181 -13.07 8.87 -15.75
CA TRP A 181 -11.95 9.77 -15.98
C TRP A 181 -12.37 11.08 -16.66
N PRO A 182 -11.74 12.21 -16.32
CA PRO A 182 -11.93 13.46 -17.04
C PRO A 182 -11.43 13.35 -18.50
N GLY A 183 -11.87 14.26 -19.37
CA GLY A 183 -11.49 14.27 -20.79
C GLY A 183 -12.58 13.73 -21.73
N GLY A 184 -12.21 13.53 -23.00
CA GLY A 184 -13.12 13.09 -24.06
C GLY A 184 -13.48 11.60 -23.95
N GLY A 185 -14.67 11.24 -24.43
CA GLY A 185 -15.17 9.85 -24.37
C GLY A 185 -15.57 9.39 -22.97
N ILE A 186 -15.72 8.08 -22.81
CA ILE A 186 -16.10 7.44 -21.54
C ILE A 186 -14.96 6.50 -21.17
N THR A 187 -13.99 7.00 -20.41
CA THR A 187 -12.95 6.17 -19.80
C THR A 187 -13.34 5.96 -18.35
N PHE A 188 -13.28 4.72 -17.88
CA PHE A 188 -13.64 4.38 -16.51
C PHE A 188 -12.58 3.49 -15.87
N MET A 189 -12.52 3.55 -14.54
CA MET A 189 -11.66 2.72 -13.71
C MET A 189 -12.50 2.04 -12.63
N VAL A 190 -12.27 0.75 -12.42
CA VAL A 190 -12.99 -0.05 -11.43
C VAL A 190 -12.03 -0.95 -10.66
N ASP A 191 -12.31 -1.10 -9.37
CA ASP A 191 -11.68 -2.11 -8.53
C ASP A 191 -12.24 -3.49 -8.87
N VAL A 192 -11.37 -4.35 -9.42
CA VAL A 192 -11.74 -5.69 -9.90
C VAL A 192 -12.21 -6.58 -8.76
N THR A 193 -11.75 -6.34 -7.52
CA THR A 193 -12.15 -7.14 -6.35
C THR A 193 -13.63 -6.96 -5.99
N ARG A 194 -14.28 -5.93 -6.54
CA ARG A 194 -15.71 -5.63 -6.34
C ARG A 194 -16.60 -6.16 -7.45
N LEU A 195 -16.00 -6.73 -8.49
CA LEU A 195 -16.74 -7.32 -9.61
C LEU A 195 -17.10 -8.77 -9.28
N PRO A 196 -18.23 -9.28 -9.80
CA PRO A 196 -18.50 -10.69 -9.72
C PRO A 196 -17.42 -11.54 -10.41
N ALA A 197 -17.26 -12.77 -9.95
CA ALA A 197 -16.36 -13.72 -10.61
C ALA A 197 -16.78 -13.92 -12.08
N GLY A 198 -15.81 -13.94 -12.99
CA GLY A 198 -16.08 -14.11 -14.42
C GLY A 198 -16.78 -12.92 -15.10
N ALA A 199 -16.80 -11.73 -14.50
CA ALA A 199 -17.53 -10.59 -15.05
C ALA A 199 -16.97 -10.04 -16.38
N PHE A 200 -15.73 -10.40 -16.77
CA PHE A 200 -15.17 -10.01 -18.07
C PHE A 200 -15.40 -11.11 -19.12
N GLY A 201 -15.83 -10.69 -20.31
CA GLY A 201 -15.85 -11.53 -21.50
C GLY A 201 -14.60 -11.35 -22.37
N TYR A 202 -14.44 -12.24 -23.35
CA TYR A 202 -13.40 -12.16 -24.38
C TYR A 202 -14.00 -12.47 -25.75
N VAL A 203 -13.48 -11.82 -26.79
CA VAL A 203 -13.83 -12.11 -28.19
C VAL A 203 -12.59 -12.66 -28.91
N PRO A 204 -12.72 -13.41 -30.03
CA PRO A 204 -11.56 -14.04 -30.69
C PRO A 204 -10.43 -13.08 -31.10
N THR A 205 -10.76 -11.83 -31.38
CA THR A 205 -9.79 -10.73 -31.53
C THR A 205 -9.30 -10.31 -30.14
N PRO A 206 -8.00 -10.05 -29.89
CA PRO A 206 -7.47 -9.75 -28.55
C PRO A 206 -8.06 -8.47 -27.95
N ALA A 207 -9.27 -8.57 -27.40
CA ALA A 207 -10.07 -7.50 -26.84
C ALA A 207 -10.90 -8.07 -25.69
N LEU A 208 -10.88 -7.37 -24.57
CA LEU A 208 -11.70 -7.68 -23.41
C LEU A 208 -13.07 -7.01 -23.55
N VAL A 209 -14.12 -7.74 -23.18
CA VAL A 209 -15.47 -7.21 -23.04
C VAL A 209 -15.67 -6.90 -21.55
N ALA A 210 -15.51 -5.63 -21.19
CA ALA A 210 -15.76 -5.19 -19.82
C ALA A 210 -17.28 -5.12 -19.56
N PRO A 211 -17.75 -5.48 -18.36
CA PRO A 211 -19.18 -5.48 -18.00
C PRO A 211 -19.68 -4.07 -17.67
N ILE A 212 -19.41 -3.10 -18.54
CA ILE A 212 -19.82 -1.70 -18.36
C ILE A 212 -21.33 -1.56 -18.55
N GLU A 213 -21.96 -0.78 -17.67
CA GLU A 213 -23.40 -0.57 -17.61
C GLU A 213 -23.71 0.93 -17.59
N PHE A 214 -24.80 1.32 -18.24
CA PHE A 214 -25.32 2.68 -18.23
C PHE A 214 -26.72 2.69 -17.64
N THR A 215 -26.90 3.40 -16.52
CA THR A 215 -28.20 3.55 -15.85
C THR A 215 -28.65 5.01 -15.91
N LEU A 216 -29.86 5.26 -16.39
CA LEU A 216 -30.46 6.57 -16.55
C LEU A 216 -31.99 6.47 -16.60
N ARG A 217 -32.70 7.60 -16.52
CA ARG A 217 -34.16 7.60 -16.68
C ARG A 217 -34.54 7.23 -18.11
N LEU A 218 -35.65 6.54 -18.29
CA LEU A 218 -36.16 6.16 -19.61
C LEU A 218 -36.37 7.37 -20.52
N SER A 219 -36.86 8.49 -19.98
CA SER A 219 -37.02 9.76 -20.70
C SER A 219 -35.68 10.32 -21.21
N ASP A 220 -34.62 10.24 -20.40
CA ASP A 220 -33.29 10.71 -20.78
C ASP A 220 -32.68 9.81 -21.84
N TYR A 221 -32.92 8.49 -21.75
CA TYR A 221 -32.53 7.52 -22.76
C TYR A 221 -33.20 7.80 -24.11
N ALA A 222 -34.50 8.10 -24.13
CA ALA A 222 -35.21 8.51 -25.34
C ALA A 222 -34.65 9.83 -25.90
N ALA A 223 -34.44 10.84 -25.04
CA ALA A 223 -33.95 12.15 -25.46
C ALA A 223 -32.54 12.13 -26.08
N LEU A 224 -31.66 11.24 -25.58
CA LEU A 224 -30.33 11.09 -26.16
C LEU A 224 -30.33 10.32 -27.49
N GLY A 225 -31.46 9.79 -27.94
CA GLY A 225 -31.58 8.98 -29.16
C GLY A 225 -31.25 7.51 -28.90
N GLY A 226 -31.71 6.97 -27.77
CA GLY A 226 -31.57 5.55 -27.44
C GLY A 226 -32.43 4.68 -28.35
N HIS A 227 -32.02 3.41 -28.49
CA HIS A 227 -32.70 2.40 -29.29
C HIS A 227 -34.01 1.93 -28.63
N MET A 228 -35.06 2.74 -28.72
CA MET A 228 -36.31 2.55 -27.96
C MET A 228 -37.03 1.24 -28.30
N ASP A 229 -36.89 0.73 -29.52
CA ASP A 229 -37.50 -0.54 -29.96
C ASP A 229 -36.91 -1.76 -29.22
N HIS A 230 -35.74 -1.61 -28.59
CA HIS A 230 -35.09 -2.66 -27.79
C HIS A 230 -35.40 -2.55 -26.29
N VAL A 231 -36.14 -1.53 -25.85
CA VAL A 231 -36.46 -1.34 -24.43
C VAL A 231 -37.47 -2.39 -23.98
N ARG A 232 -37.15 -3.07 -22.89
CA ARG A 232 -38.03 -4.06 -22.27
C ARG A 232 -38.23 -3.78 -20.79
N PRO A 233 -39.45 -3.98 -20.23
CA PRO A 233 -39.66 -3.92 -18.80
C PRO A 233 -38.85 -5.01 -18.08
N LEU A 234 -38.25 -4.65 -16.93
CA LEU A 234 -37.48 -5.58 -16.10
C LEU A 234 -38.29 -6.84 -15.72
N ALA A 235 -39.58 -6.66 -15.42
CA ALA A 235 -40.50 -7.75 -15.09
C ALA A 235 -40.71 -8.78 -16.23
N SER A 236 -40.22 -8.51 -17.44
CA SER A 236 -40.27 -9.46 -18.56
C SER A 236 -39.09 -10.44 -18.63
N LEU A 237 -38.11 -10.35 -17.71
CA LEU A 237 -36.88 -11.16 -17.70
C LEU A 237 -36.93 -12.40 -16.78
N LYS A 238 -38.14 -12.94 -16.52
CA LYS A 238 -38.45 -13.86 -15.40
C LYS A 238 -37.67 -15.18 -15.30
N ASP A 239 -37.02 -15.66 -16.35
CA ASP A 239 -36.44 -17.01 -16.37
C ASP A 239 -34.92 -17.10 -16.71
N SER A 240 -34.21 -15.97 -16.78
CA SER A 240 -32.81 -15.96 -17.31
C SER A 240 -31.81 -15.11 -16.55
N THR A 241 -32.14 -14.66 -15.33
CA THR A 241 -31.26 -13.75 -14.59
C THR A 241 -30.67 -14.46 -13.37
N GLU A 242 -29.39 -14.86 -13.43
CA GLU A 242 -28.62 -15.01 -12.20
C GLU A 242 -28.51 -13.63 -11.55
N ILE A 243 -29.37 -13.36 -10.57
CA ILE A 243 -29.29 -12.14 -9.77
C ILE A 243 -28.13 -12.34 -8.81
N LEU A 244 -26.96 -11.83 -9.18
CA LEU A 244 -25.81 -11.79 -8.29
C LEU A 244 -26.12 -10.81 -7.16
N GLN A 245 -26.43 -11.35 -5.98
CA GLN A 245 -26.55 -10.54 -4.77
C GLN A 245 -25.22 -9.83 -4.54
N LYS A 246 -25.26 -8.50 -4.38
CA LYS A 246 -24.07 -7.75 -3.95
C LYS A 246 -23.53 -8.40 -2.69
N PRO A 247 -22.23 -8.73 -2.61
CA PRO A 247 -21.63 -9.12 -1.35
C PRO A 247 -21.97 -8.04 -0.32
N SER A 248 -22.63 -8.43 0.77
CA SER A 248 -22.77 -7.53 1.90
C SER A 248 -21.37 -7.12 2.33
N LEU A 249 -21.09 -5.82 2.38
CA LEU A 249 -19.94 -5.29 3.11
C LEU A 249 -20.14 -5.60 4.60
N GLN A 250 -19.95 -6.86 4.98
CA GLN A 250 -19.71 -7.19 6.38
C GLN A 250 -18.25 -6.83 6.61
N SER A 251 -18.03 -5.72 7.31
CA SER A 251 -16.75 -5.46 7.97
C SER A 251 -16.35 -6.74 8.71
N PRO A 252 -15.08 -7.18 8.65
CA PRO A 252 -14.64 -8.27 9.49
C PRO A 252 -14.91 -7.83 10.93
N ARG A 253 -15.86 -8.49 11.60
CA ARG A 253 -15.92 -8.40 13.06
C ARG A 253 -14.58 -8.93 13.51
N GLY A 254 -13.76 -8.05 14.11
CA GLY A 254 -12.55 -8.46 14.80
C GLY A 254 -12.90 -9.59 15.75
N GLN A 255 -12.48 -10.80 15.41
CA GLN A 255 -12.36 -11.86 16.39
C GLN A 255 -11.05 -11.58 17.11
N GLY A 256 -11.18 -10.93 18.26
CA GLY A 256 -10.14 -10.97 19.27
C GLY A 256 -9.98 -12.41 19.76
N ALA A 257 -8.73 -12.85 19.81
CA ALA A 257 -8.20 -13.82 20.76
C ALA A 257 -6.73 -13.45 20.98
#